data_AF-A0A3M0Y2B7-F1
#
_entry.id   AF-A0A3M0Y2B7-F1
#
_cell.length_a   1.000
_cell.length_b   1.000
_cell.length_c   1.000
_cell.angle_alpha   90.00
_cell.angle_beta   90.00
_cell.angle_gamma   90.00
#
_symmetry.space_group_name_H-M   'P 1'
#
loop_
_entity.id
_entity.type
_entity.pdbx_description
1 polymer ?
#
loop_
_entity_poly.entity_id
_entity_poly.type
_entity_poly.pdbx_seq_one_letter_code
_entity_poly.pdbx_strand_id
1 'polypeptide(L)'
;MPSETATAGSAEPVVRIGREELLALEQRAPWRFLPVAMQALEQAPDDVELRLTLVVALARLGLNTLALEQLLKTPAAVRREGDLPQLEAMLRDSAGRDRISPQAALRRARNLCAALAARGVDLSEALERFGQRVERTERFVADDGNVVRRRTGEEGLAAFTHLADERSVAAAVELPFLDAEGKPKPVAQSQSCVLVGVDPPWLLDRVWRCSPPAADGHQPRIMALAPDEEALLEAAALLDMRRIFREERVELFTGPQTLCAFERSLLQRLDISLRCTVLELPGREATRLAEPVDAVVERVLRAQQKAGEELRTQLAEIYGGRDAAWWARRYDAALGHAAVEKAQEQSVDASPLRVLIPTCLYSTYIRHSAADFAAAVEKLGCQAQLLIEPDRHSRLTQVAHLRRCAQWRPDLIVLINYTREHLRDALPAKVPFVCWIQDRMPHLFDEQLGAAQGELDFVAGHLFGELFHQCSWPRERAWRFPIAVSEEKFHPGPVSDELR
;
A
#
# COMPACT_ATOMS: atom_id res chain seq x y z
N MET A 1 -29.00 18.64 -20.06
CA MET A 1 -29.42 19.40 -18.86
C MET A 1 -28.71 18.79 -17.66
N PRO A 2 -27.49 19.20 -17.31
CA PRO A 2 -26.84 18.75 -16.10
C PRO A 2 -27.31 19.60 -14.92
N SER A 3 -27.73 18.91 -13.85
CA SER A 3 -28.15 19.48 -12.57
C SER A 3 -26.92 19.94 -11.78
N GLU A 4 -26.73 21.24 -11.65
CA GLU A 4 -25.82 21.86 -10.69
C GLU A 4 -26.34 21.65 -9.27
N THR A 5 -25.83 20.63 -8.57
CA THR A 5 -25.93 20.57 -7.11
C THR A 5 -24.74 21.30 -6.51
N ALA A 6 -24.91 22.60 -6.28
CA ALA A 6 -24.02 23.39 -5.44
C ALA A 6 -24.08 22.85 -4.01
N THR A 7 -22.98 22.28 -3.53
CA THR A 7 -22.77 21.95 -2.12
C THR A 7 -22.58 23.25 -1.34
N ALA A 8 -23.67 23.75 -0.78
CA ALA A 8 -23.62 24.80 0.23
C ALA A 8 -22.80 24.27 1.41
N GLY A 9 -21.62 24.86 1.65
CA GLY A 9 -20.84 24.61 2.85
C GLY A 9 -21.69 24.96 4.06
N SER A 10 -22.21 23.94 4.75
CA SER A 10 -22.88 24.12 6.01
C SER A 10 -21.84 24.63 7.01
N ALA A 11 -21.87 25.92 7.30
CA ALA A 11 -21.17 26.45 8.46
C ALA A 11 -21.67 25.66 9.67
N GLU A 12 -20.79 24.87 10.29
CA GLU A 12 -21.13 24.16 11.52
C GLU A 12 -21.72 25.18 12.51
N PRO A 13 -22.84 24.86 13.18
CA PRO A 13 -23.45 25.78 14.12
C PRO A 13 -22.41 26.15 15.17
N VAL A 14 -22.14 27.45 15.30
CA VAL A 14 -21.21 27.99 16.31
C VAL A 14 -21.78 27.62 17.69
N VAL A 15 -21.27 26.55 18.28
CA VAL A 15 -21.64 26.11 19.62
C VAL A 15 -21.07 27.14 20.60
N ARG A 16 -21.96 27.89 21.27
CA ARG A 16 -21.55 28.79 22.35
C ARG A 16 -21.29 27.94 23.59
N ILE A 17 -20.01 27.76 23.93
CA ILE A 17 -19.58 27.06 25.14
C ILE A 17 -19.52 28.07 26.29
N GLY A 18 -20.17 27.76 27.42
CA GLY A 18 -20.14 28.60 28.63
C GLY A 18 -18.77 28.55 29.35
N ARG A 19 -18.49 29.54 30.21
CA ARG A 19 -17.21 29.62 30.96
C ARG A 19 -16.94 28.36 31.81
N GLU A 20 -17.95 27.88 32.53
CA GLU A 20 -17.83 26.66 33.36
C GLU A 20 -17.59 25.40 32.52
N GLU A 21 -18.24 25.31 31.36
CA GLU A 21 -18.05 24.20 30.42
C GLU A 21 -16.64 24.23 29.81
N LEU A 22 -16.12 25.43 29.52
CA LEU A 22 -14.77 25.62 29.03
C LEU A 22 -13.73 25.16 30.07
N LEU A 23 -13.92 25.50 31.34
CA LEU A 23 -13.06 25.01 32.44
C LEU A 23 -13.16 23.49 32.62
N ALA A 24 -14.35 22.91 32.48
CA ALA A 24 -14.53 21.46 32.53
C ALA A 24 -13.89 20.73 31.34
N LEU A 25 -13.77 21.39 30.18
CA LEU A 25 -13.14 20.84 28.98
C LEU A 25 -11.64 20.61 29.17
N GLU A 26 -10.95 21.48 29.91
CA GLU A 26 -9.52 21.33 30.23
C GLU A 26 -9.21 19.97 30.86
N GLN A 27 -10.04 19.54 31.82
CA GLN A 27 -9.79 18.31 32.56
C GLN A 27 -9.97 17.05 31.71
N ARG A 28 -10.89 17.10 30.73
CA ARG A 28 -11.32 15.94 29.93
C ARG A 28 -10.58 15.84 28.60
N ALA A 29 -10.30 16.97 27.96
CA ALA A 29 -9.72 17.02 26.62
C ALA A 29 -8.85 18.29 26.46
N PRO A 30 -7.64 18.33 27.06
CA PRO A 30 -6.76 19.48 27.02
C PRO A 30 -6.55 20.05 25.61
N TRP A 31 -6.35 19.19 24.61
CA TRP A 31 -6.18 19.59 23.20
C TRP A 31 -7.40 20.27 22.58
N ARG A 32 -8.62 19.90 22.99
CA ARG A 32 -9.85 20.59 22.52
C ARG A 32 -10.06 21.91 23.27
N PHE A 33 -9.55 22.00 24.50
CA PHE A 33 -9.59 23.20 25.31
C PHE A 33 -8.66 24.30 24.78
N LEU A 34 -7.41 23.98 24.39
CA LEU A 34 -6.41 24.98 23.97
C LEU A 34 -6.92 26.00 22.93
N PRO A 35 -7.44 25.62 21.75
CA PRO A 35 -7.86 26.60 20.75
C PRO A 35 -9.03 27.48 21.25
N VAL A 36 -9.98 26.91 22.00
CA VAL A 36 -11.13 27.65 22.52
C VAL A 36 -10.70 28.64 23.62
N ALA A 37 -9.83 28.21 24.53
CA ALA A 37 -9.30 29.06 25.59
C ALA A 37 -8.47 30.23 25.04
N MET A 38 -7.64 29.96 24.02
CA MET A 38 -6.86 31.00 23.37
C MET A 38 -7.75 32.02 22.63
N GLN A 39 -8.78 31.56 21.91
CA GLN A 39 -9.75 32.44 21.26
C GLN A 39 -10.49 33.33 22.27
N ALA A 40 -10.89 32.76 23.41
CA ALA A 40 -11.56 33.51 24.48
C ALA A 40 -10.61 34.54 25.12
N LEU A 41 -9.33 34.21 25.32
CA LEU A 41 -8.32 35.15 25.84
C LEU A 41 -7.94 36.26 24.86
N GLU A 42 -8.15 36.09 23.56
CA GLU A 42 -8.04 37.19 22.59
C GLU A 42 -9.16 38.22 22.77
N GLN A 43 -10.35 37.77 23.18
CA GLN A 43 -11.51 38.64 23.43
C GLN A 43 -11.49 39.25 24.84
N ALA A 44 -10.94 38.53 25.82
CA ALA A 44 -10.85 38.92 27.22
C ALA A 44 -9.43 38.69 27.78
N PRO A 45 -8.43 39.51 27.41
CA PRO A 45 -7.03 39.28 27.78
C PRO A 45 -6.77 39.35 29.30
N ASP A 46 -7.64 40.04 30.04
CA ASP A 46 -7.56 40.22 31.49
C ASP A 46 -8.25 39.09 32.29
N ASP A 47 -8.81 38.05 31.65
CA ASP A 47 -9.36 36.89 32.36
C ASP A 47 -8.23 36.03 32.94
N VAL A 48 -7.78 36.42 34.15
CA VAL A 48 -6.68 35.77 34.88
C VAL A 48 -6.98 34.29 35.15
N GLU A 49 -8.21 33.95 35.49
CA GLU A 49 -8.60 32.58 35.81
C GLU A 49 -8.46 31.68 34.59
N LEU A 50 -9.04 32.09 33.45
CA LEU A 50 -8.91 31.33 32.20
C LEU A 50 -7.45 31.23 31.75
N ARG A 51 -6.66 32.30 31.92
CA ARG A 51 -5.23 32.29 31.59
C ARG A 51 -4.46 31.30 32.46
N LEU A 52 -4.74 31.24 33.77
CA LEU A 52 -4.12 30.25 34.66
C LEU A 52 -4.55 28.82 34.31
N THR A 53 -5.82 28.60 33.94
CA THR A 53 -6.27 27.29 33.43
C THR A 53 -5.55 26.90 32.14
N LEU A 54 -5.32 27.85 31.21
CA LEU A 54 -4.50 27.63 30.02
C LEU A 54 -3.05 27.26 30.36
N VAL A 55 -2.44 27.94 31.33
CA VAL A 55 -1.08 27.61 31.82
C VAL A 55 -1.03 26.17 32.32
N VAL A 56 -2.00 25.75 33.15
CA VAL A 56 -2.07 24.38 33.68
C VAL A 56 -2.25 23.36 32.56
N ALA A 57 -3.16 23.62 31.60
CA ALA A 57 -3.39 22.73 30.48
C ALA A 57 -2.13 22.53 29.61
N LEU A 58 -1.43 23.62 29.29
CA LEU A 58 -0.17 23.58 28.53
C LEU A 58 0.92 22.83 29.30
N ALA A 59 1.08 23.10 30.60
CA ALA A 59 2.06 22.42 31.44
C ALA A 59 1.77 20.92 31.55
N ARG A 60 0.50 20.51 31.68
CA ARG A 60 0.07 19.10 31.69
C ARG A 60 0.35 18.37 30.39
N LEU A 61 0.36 19.07 29.26
CA LEU A 61 0.76 18.54 27.96
C LEU A 61 2.27 18.55 27.74
N GLY A 62 3.08 19.04 28.70
CA GLY A 62 4.52 19.16 28.54
C GLY A 62 4.98 20.38 27.73
N LEU A 63 4.06 21.25 27.29
CA LEU A 63 4.32 22.47 26.53
C LEU A 63 4.79 23.61 27.45
N ASN A 64 5.83 23.33 28.23
CA ASN A 64 6.30 24.17 29.33
C ASN A 64 6.75 25.57 28.88
N THR A 65 7.32 25.70 27.68
CA THR A 65 7.68 27.03 27.17
C THR A 65 6.43 27.89 26.95
N LEU A 66 5.41 27.34 26.29
CA LEU A 66 4.17 28.06 26.04
C LEU A 66 3.41 28.35 27.33
N ALA A 67 3.43 27.41 28.29
CA ALA A 67 2.86 27.61 29.61
C ALA A 67 3.52 28.78 30.34
N LEU A 68 4.86 28.86 30.32
CA LEU A 68 5.60 29.96 30.94
C LEU A 68 5.26 31.29 30.28
N GLU A 69 5.21 31.35 28.95
CA GLU A 69 4.85 32.57 28.22
C GLU A 69 3.45 33.08 28.60
N GLN A 70 2.47 32.19 28.74
CA GLN A 70 1.13 32.56 29.20
C GLN A 70 1.10 32.99 30.67
N LEU A 71 1.89 32.34 31.53
CA LEU A 71 2.01 32.73 32.93
C LEU A 71 2.60 34.13 33.06
N LEU A 72 3.64 34.46 32.31
CA LEU A 72 4.28 35.79 32.35
C LEU A 72 3.35 36.93 31.91
N LYS A 73 2.29 36.63 31.16
CA LYS A 73 1.23 37.58 30.79
C LYS A 73 0.23 37.86 31.93
N THR A 74 0.25 37.09 33.02
CA THR A 74 -0.58 37.38 34.21
C THR A 74 0.03 38.52 35.04
N PRO A 75 -0.81 39.33 35.73
CA PRO A 75 -0.34 40.43 36.58
C PRO A 75 0.66 39.96 37.64
N ALA A 76 1.72 40.74 37.87
CA ALA A 76 2.77 40.39 38.81
C ALA A 76 2.29 40.23 40.27
N ALA A 77 1.18 40.88 40.63
CA ALA A 77 0.54 40.68 41.94
C ALA A 77 0.05 39.23 42.09
N VAL A 78 -0.73 38.76 41.11
CA VAL A 78 -1.26 37.38 41.07
C VAL A 78 -0.11 36.37 41.08
N ARG A 79 0.95 36.57 40.28
CA ARG A 79 2.08 35.62 40.23
C ARG A 79 2.84 35.43 41.54
N ARG A 80 2.72 36.35 42.49
CA ARG A 80 3.38 36.25 43.81
C ARG A 80 2.52 35.55 44.86
N GLU A 81 1.28 35.21 44.52
CA GLU A 81 0.32 34.59 45.43
C GLU A 81 0.35 33.06 45.31
N GLY A 82 0.14 32.38 46.45
CA GLY A 82 -0.02 30.92 46.52
C GLY A 82 1.15 30.13 45.93
N ASP A 83 0.82 29.11 45.14
CA ASP A 83 1.79 28.15 44.57
C ASP A 83 2.37 28.61 43.22
N LEU A 84 1.98 29.78 42.71
CA LEU A 84 2.43 30.29 41.40
C LEU A 84 3.94 30.55 41.31
N PRO A 85 4.65 31.02 42.37
CA PRO A 85 6.11 31.13 42.32
C PRO A 85 6.82 29.78 42.11
N GLN A 86 6.28 28.70 42.70
CA GLN A 86 6.83 27.36 42.52
C GLN A 86 6.55 26.84 41.10
N LEU A 87 5.34 27.06 40.59
CA LEU A 87 4.99 26.74 39.20
C LEU A 87 5.87 27.52 38.20
N GLU A 88 6.08 28.82 38.41
CA GLU A 88 6.95 29.64 37.56
C GLU A 88 8.40 29.11 37.57
N ALA A 89 8.93 28.77 38.75
CA ALA A 89 10.28 28.21 38.87
C ALA A 89 10.41 26.86 38.14
N MET A 90 9.41 25.97 38.29
CA MET A 90 9.36 24.68 37.60
C MET A 90 9.31 24.87 36.08
N LEU A 91 8.44 25.75 35.59
CA LEU A 91 8.30 26.05 34.16
C LEU A 91 9.57 26.68 33.59
N ARG A 92 10.29 27.52 34.35
CA ARG A 92 11.58 28.08 33.92
C ARG A 92 12.68 27.02 33.77
N ASP A 93 12.72 26.01 34.64
CA ASP A 93 13.71 24.94 34.57
C ASP A 93 13.48 23.99 33.38
N SER A 94 12.21 23.80 33.00
CA SER A 94 11.80 22.92 31.91
C SER A 94 11.60 23.63 30.57
N ALA A 95 11.42 24.95 30.55
CA ALA A 95 11.27 25.73 29.33
C ALA A 95 12.46 25.53 28.38
N GLY A 96 12.15 25.30 27.11
CA GLY A 96 13.11 25.01 26.07
C GLY A 96 13.37 23.51 25.85
N ARG A 97 13.06 22.63 26.83
CA ARG A 97 13.17 21.17 26.63
C ARG A 97 12.13 20.63 25.65
N ASP A 98 10.99 21.30 25.55
CA ASP A 98 9.90 21.05 24.61
C ASP A 98 10.19 21.62 23.20
N ARG A 99 11.29 22.36 22.97
CA ARG A 99 11.55 22.99 21.66
C ARG A 99 12.32 22.06 20.71
N ILE A 100 11.85 21.94 19.46
CA ILE A 100 12.67 21.41 18.37
C ILE A 100 13.51 22.55 17.81
N SER A 101 14.85 22.45 17.93
CA SER A 101 15.72 23.48 17.36
C SER A 101 15.65 23.50 15.83
N PRO A 102 15.79 24.69 15.18
CA PRO A 102 15.81 24.78 13.72
C PRO A 102 16.88 23.88 13.08
N GLN A 103 18.03 23.74 13.73
CA GLN A 103 19.11 22.85 13.28
C GLN A 103 18.71 21.37 13.31
N ALA A 104 17.99 20.93 14.35
CA ALA A 104 17.49 19.56 14.44
C ALA A 104 16.43 19.27 13.37
N ALA A 105 15.49 20.19 13.17
CA ALA A 105 14.48 20.12 12.11
C ALA A 105 15.14 20.03 10.72
N LEU A 106 16.04 20.97 10.40
CA LEU A 106 16.75 21.01 9.12
C LEU A 106 17.62 19.77 8.88
N ARG A 107 18.27 19.25 9.93
CA ARG A 107 19.04 18.00 9.82
C ARG A 107 18.13 16.81 9.46
N ARG A 108 16.94 16.70 10.05
CA ARG A 108 15.99 15.63 9.71
C ARG A 108 15.45 15.77 8.29
N ALA A 109 15.11 16.98 7.86
CA ALA A 109 14.71 17.27 6.48
C ALA A 109 15.80 16.89 5.47
N ARG A 110 17.06 17.32 5.69
CA ARG A 110 18.23 16.94 4.86
C ARG A 110 18.41 15.43 4.76
N ASN A 111 18.27 14.75 5.89
CA ASN A 111 18.37 13.31 5.99
C ASN A 111 17.29 12.59 5.16
N LEU A 112 16.06 13.12 5.12
CA LEU A 112 15.02 12.62 4.23
C LEU A 112 15.35 12.89 2.76
N CYS A 113 15.72 14.12 2.40
CA CYS A 113 16.07 14.47 1.02
C CYS A 113 17.19 13.56 0.47
N ALA A 114 18.22 13.27 1.28
CA ALA A 114 19.29 12.36 0.88
C ALA A 114 18.79 10.92 0.62
N ALA A 115 17.85 10.44 1.43
CA ALA A 115 17.25 9.12 1.24
C ALA A 115 16.35 9.05 -0.01
N LEU A 116 15.62 10.13 -0.30
CA LEU A 116 14.74 10.27 -1.46
C LEU A 116 15.52 10.49 -2.77
N ALA A 117 16.63 11.23 -2.74
CA ALA A 117 17.52 11.43 -3.88
C ALA A 117 18.10 10.09 -4.38
N ALA A 118 18.43 9.17 -3.48
CA ALA A 118 18.84 7.80 -3.83
C ALA A 118 17.75 7.01 -4.57
N ARG A 119 16.49 7.45 -4.51
CA ARG A 119 15.34 6.89 -5.22
C ARG A 119 14.89 7.76 -6.41
N GLY A 120 15.69 8.75 -6.80
CA GLY A 120 15.40 9.63 -7.94
C GLY A 120 14.39 10.73 -7.65
N VAL A 121 14.08 11.02 -6.39
CA VAL A 121 13.21 12.14 -5.99
C VAL A 121 14.08 13.31 -5.53
N ASP A 122 14.10 14.39 -6.31
CA ASP A 122 14.84 15.61 -6.00
C ASP A 122 13.94 16.60 -5.24
N LEU A 123 14.40 17.03 -4.06
CA LEU A 123 13.73 18.02 -3.21
C LEU A 123 14.68 19.17 -2.85
N SER A 124 15.76 19.38 -3.61
CA SER A 124 16.78 20.37 -3.28
C SER A 124 16.25 21.80 -3.20
N GLU A 125 15.38 22.20 -4.13
CA GLU A 125 14.76 23.53 -4.12
C GLU A 125 13.80 23.71 -2.93
N ALA A 126 12.95 22.72 -2.66
CA ALA A 126 12.07 22.72 -1.50
C ALA A 126 12.86 22.77 -0.19
N LEU A 127 13.99 22.06 -0.12
CA LEU A 127 14.88 22.06 1.05
C LEU A 127 15.54 23.42 1.28
N GLU A 128 15.91 24.14 0.24
CA GLU A 128 16.44 25.50 0.35
C GLU A 128 15.38 26.45 0.91
N ARG A 129 14.17 26.43 0.35
CA ARG A 129 13.02 27.22 0.83
C ARG A 129 12.67 26.87 2.28
N PHE A 130 12.65 25.57 2.61
CA PHE A 130 12.45 25.09 3.97
C PHE A 130 13.54 25.63 4.91
N GLY A 131 14.81 25.62 4.50
CA GLY A 131 15.93 26.16 5.28
C GLY A 131 15.80 27.65 5.62
N GLN A 132 15.22 28.45 4.72
CA GLN A 132 14.98 29.88 4.98
C GLN A 132 13.82 30.12 5.98
N ARG A 133 12.86 29.19 6.05
CA ARG A 133 11.68 29.31 6.92
C ARG A 133 11.81 28.59 8.24
N VAL A 134 12.64 27.55 8.33
CA VAL A 134 12.77 26.73 9.55
C VAL A 134 13.18 27.57 10.76
N GLU A 135 13.94 28.65 10.55
CA GLU A 135 14.34 29.62 11.58
C GLU A 135 13.20 30.57 12.00
N ARG A 136 12.19 30.76 11.14
CA ARG A 136 11.02 31.60 11.37
C ARG A 136 9.83 30.82 11.94
N THR A 137 10.03 29.54 12.29
CA THR A 137 8.99 28.67 12.82
C THR A 137 9.48 28.05 14.12
N GLU A 138 8.81 28.36 15.21
CA GLU A 138 9.00 27.70 16.50
C GLU A 138 8.15 26.42 16.54
N ARG A 139 8.72 25.34 17.08
CA ARG A 139 8.10 24.02 17.15
C ARG A 139 8.22 23.50 18.58
N PHE A 140 7.09 23.15 19.19
CA PHE A 140 6.98 22.71 20.58
C PHE A 140 6.40 21.30 20.61
N VAL A 141 7.10 20.36 21.24
CA VAL A 141 6.74 18.95 21.36
C VAL A 141 6.09 18.75 22.72
N ALA A 142 4.84 18.29 22.71
CA ALA A 142 4.14 17.84 23.89
C ALA A 142 4.65 16.46 24.36
N ASP A 143 4.37 16.08 25.61
CA ASP A 143 4.79 14.80 26.20
C ASP A 143 4.17 13.58 25.47
N ASP A 144 3.00 13.76 24.85
CA ASP A 144 2.36 12.75 24.00
C ASP A 144 2.94 12.70 22.56
N GLY A 145 3.89 13.59 22.25
CA GLY A 145 4.57 13.72 20.97
C GLY A 145 3.81 14.50 19.89
N ASN A 146 2.65 15.10 20.20
CA ASN A 146 2.06 16.11 19.33
C ASN A 146 3.00 17.31 19.21
N VAL A 147 2.95 18.01 18.07
CA VAL A 147 3.83 19.16 17.84
C VAL A 147 3.01 20.37 17.45
N VAL A 148 3.10 21.40 18.29
CA VAL A 148 2.52 22.71 18.06
C VAL A 148 3.55 23.59 17.36
N ARG A 149 3.11 24.37 16.36
CA ARG A 149 3.98 25.26 15.60
C ARG A 149 3.47 26.69 15.67
N ARG A 150 4.37 27.67 15.69
CA ARG A 150 4.00 29.07 15.43
C ARG A 150 5.08 29.79 14.65
N ARG A 151 4.71 30.89 14.00
CA ARG A 151 5.70 31.78 13.39
C ARG A 151 6.44 32.57 14.48
N THR A 152 7.76 32.68 14.35
CA THR A 152 8.60 33.35 15.34
C THR A 152 8.19 34.81 15.48
N GLY A 153 7.95 35.23 16.73
CA GLY A 153 7.56 36.60 17.06
C GLY A 153 6.09 36.93 16.83
N GLU A 154 5.29 35.98 16.31
CA GLU A 154 3.84 36.14 16.25
C GLU A 154 3.20 35.62 17.54
N GLU A 155 2.17 36.34 18.01
CA GLU A 155 1.39 36.00 19.20
C GLU A 155 -0.09 35.82 18.84
N GLY A 156 -0.87 35.22 19.75
CA GLY A 156 -2.29 34.94 19.55
C GLY A 156 -2.54 33.56 18.94
N LEU A 157 -3.80 33.13 18.91
CA LEU A 157 -4.25 31.83 18.38
C LEU A 157 -3.94 31.70 16.88
N ALA A 158 -4.14 32.79 16.12
CA ALA A 158 -3.89 32.80 14.68
C ALA A 158 -2.42 32.53 14.30
N ALA A 159 -1.49 32.75 15.22
CA ALA A 159 -0.07 32.47 15.03
C ALA A 159 0.24 30.96 15.09
N PHE A 160 -0.64 30.16 15.70
CA PHE A 160 -0.43 28.74 15.90
C PHE A 160 -1.00 27.91 14.75
N THR A 161 -0.26 26.89 14.38
CA THR A 161 -0.73 25.79 13.53
C THR A 161 -0.50 24.47 14.28
N HIS A 162 -1.32 23.47 13.98
CA HIS A 162 -1.26 22.15 14.63
C HIS A 162 -1.55 22.18 16.14
N LEU A 163 -2.38 23.12 16.61
CA LEU A 163 -2.85 23.16 18.00
C LEU A 163 -3.99 22.15 18.22
N ALA A 164 -3.72 20.86 17.99
CA ALA A 164 -4.69 19.78 18.06
C ALA A 164 -4.02 18.45 18.43
N ASP A 165 -4.83 17.46 18.85
CA ASP A 165 -4.36 16.10 19.14
C ASP A 165 -4.24 15.25 17.86
N GLU A 166 -3.33 15.64 16.99
CA GLU A 166 -3.22 15.03 15.67
C GLU A 166 -2.73 13.58 15.74
N ARG A 167 -1.97 13.24 16.78
CA ARG A 167 -1.50 11.88 17.02
C ARG A 167 -2.64 10.96 17.43
N SER A 168 -3.53 11.38 18.33
CA SER A 168 -4.72 10.58 18.67
C SER A 168 -5.70 10.51 17.50
N VAL A 169 -5.88 11.60 16.75
CA VAL A 169 -6.69 11.56 15.50
C VAL A 169 -6.10 10.53 14.53
N ALA A 170 -4.78 10.56 14.29
CA ALA A 170 -4.10 9.58 13.46
C ALA A 170 -4.20 8.15 14.00
N ALA A 171 -4.23 7.97 15.33
CA ALA A 171 -4.43 6.68 15.98
C ALA A 171 -5.89 6.18 15.96
N ALA A 172 -6.85 7.09 15.79
CA ALA A 172 -8.27 6.78 15.70
C ALA A 172 -8.74 6.45 14.27
N VAL A 173 -7.97 6.82 13.24
CA VAL A 173 -8.30 6.47 11.84
C VAL A 173 -8.51 4.96 11.71
N GLU A 174 -9.64 4.53 11.16
CA GLU A 174 -9.88 3.12 10.94
C GLU A 174 -8.94 2.61 9.83
N LEU A 175 -8.17 1.57 10.13
CA LEU A 175 -7.33 0.89 9.15
C LEU A 175 -8.06 -0.38 8.72
N PRO A 176 -8.61 -0.46 7.49
CA PRO A 176 -9.50 -1.56 7.10
C PRO A 176 -8.78 -2.92 7.07
N PHE A 177 -7.45 -2.91 7.03
CA PHE A 177 -6.60 -4.08 7.13
C PHE A 177 -6.32 -4.55 8.57
N LEU A 178 -6.83 -3.86 9.58
CA LEU A 178 -6.82 -4.29 10.98
C LEU A 178 -8.22 -4.75 11.44
N ASP A 179 -8.27 -5.66 12.41
CA ASP A 179 -9.47 -6.01 13.16
C ASP A 179 -9.72 -5.06 14.35
N ALA A 180 -10.80 -5.30 15.09
CA ALA A 180 -11.20 -4.46 16.22
C ALA A 180 -10.15 -4.47 17.34
N GLU A 181 -9.36 -5.53 17.43
CA GLU A 181 -8.24 -5.70 18.36
C GLU A 181 -6.92 -5.09 17.83
N GLY A 182 -6.94 -4.49 16.64
CA GLY A 182 -5.77 -3.90 16.01
C GLY A 182 -4.80 -4.91 15.39
N LYS A 183 -5.20 -6.18 15.23
CA LYS A 183 -4.40 -7.20 14.57
C LYS A 183 -4.66 -7.20 13.06
N PRO A 184 -3.68 -7.54 12.22
CA PRO A 184 -3.88 -7.47 10.79
C PRO A 184 -4.81 -8.59 10.28
N LYS A 185 -5.87 -8.25 9.55
CA LYS A 185 -6.84 -9.19 8.95
C LYS A 185 -6.21 -9.96 7.77
N PRO A 186 -6.27 -11.29 7.70
CA PRO A 186 -5.60 -12.06 6.62
C PRO A 186 -5.98 -11.63 5.19
N VAL A 187 -7.26 -11.37 4.94
CA VAL A 187 -7.76 -10.99 3.61
C VAL A 187 -7.40 -9.55 3.25
N ALA A 188 -7.43 -8.65 4.22
CA ALA A 188 -7.18 -7.22 4.00
C ALA A 188 -5.69 -6.84 4.08
N GLN A 189 -4.83 -7.72 4.62
CA GLN A 189 -3.36 -7.61 4.51
C GLN A 189 -2.85 -7.58 3.05
N SER A 190 -3.71 -7.89 2.07
CA SER A 190 -3.36 -7.85 0.64
C SER A 190 -3.68 -6.52 -0.05
N GLN A 191 -4.31 -5.55 0.65
CA GLN A 191 -4.72 -4.29 0.04
C GLN A 191 -3.65 -3.21 0.22
N SER A 192 -3.31 -2.53 -0.87
CA SER A 192 -2.40 -1.38 -0.81
C SER A 192 -3.10 -0.18 -0.17
N CYS A 193 -2.33 0.79 0.34
CA CYS A 193 -2.87 2.01 0.93
C CYS A 193 -2.40 3.23 0.16
N VAL A 194 -3.27 4.21 -0.02
CA VAL A 194 -2.93 5.55 -0.52
C VAL A 194 -3.15 6.51 0.64
N LEU A 195 -2.12 7.28 1.01
CA LEU A 195 -2.24 8.32 2.02
C LEU A 195 -2.28 9.69 1.36
N VAL A 196 -3.30 10.48 1.71
CA VAL A 196 -3.45 11.86 1.27
C VAL A 196 -2.85 12.78 2.32
N GLY A 197 -1.73 13.42 1.97
CA GLY A 197 -0.96 14.24 2.88
C GLY A 197 -0.04 13.40 3.78
N VAL A 198 1.05 14.03 4.19
CA VAL A 198 2.07 13.44 5.07
C VAL A 198 2.37 14.31 6.28
N ASP A 199 1.74 15.49 6.38
CA ASP A 199 1.89 16.40 7.50
C ASP A 199 0.56 16.51 8.27
N PRO A 200 0.51 16.02 9.51
CA PRO A 200 1.59 15.43 10.30
C PRO A 200 1.94 14.00 9.86
N PRO A 201 3.15 13.50 10.21
CA PRO A 201 3.64 12.20 9.75
C PRO A 201 3.00 11.00 10.47
N TRP A 202 2.13 11.23 11.45
CA TRP A 202 1.65 10.20 12.37
C TRP A 202 0.80 9.12 11.69
N LEU A 203 -0.02 9.49 10.71
CA LEU A 203 -0.83 8.50 9.99
C LEU A 203 0.06 7.61 9.10
N LEU A 204 1.01 8.20 8.38
CA LEU A 204 1.98 7.46 7.57
C LEU A 204 2.79 6.48 8.43
N ASP A 205 3.32 6.96 9.54
CA ASP A 205 4.08 6.17 10.50
C ASP A 205 3.26 5.03 11.13
N ARG A 206 1.97 5.29 11.41
CA ARG A 206 1.04 4.26 11.88
C ARG A 206 0.76 3.20 10.80
N VAL A 207 0.38 3.62 9.59
CA VAL A 207 0.11 2.69 8.48
C VAL A 207 1.33 1.82 8.21
N TRP A 208 2.53 2.41 8.19
CA TRP A 208 3.78 1.69 8.02
C TRP A 208 4.00 0.63 9.10
N ARG A 209 3.90 0.97 10.39
CA ARG A 209 4.05 0.01 11.49
C ARG A 209 2.97 -1.08 11.51
N CYS A 210 1.74 -0.74 11.16
CA CYS A 210 0.59 -1.63 11.24
C CYS A 210 0.41 -2.52 10.00
N SER A 211 1.30 -2.42 9.01
CA SER A 211 1.28 -3.27 7.80
C SER A 211 2.56 -4.11 7.69
N PRO A 212 2.86 -4.99 8.66
CA PRO A 212 4.01 -5.88 8.58
C PRO A 212 3.84 -6.92 7.46
N PRO A 213 4.90 -7.67 7.12
CA PRO A 213 4.79 -8.81 6.22
C PRO A 213 3.74 -9.81 6.71
N ALA A 214 2.89 -10.27 5.79
CA ALA A 214 1.99 -11.38 6.01
C ALA A 214 2.77 -12.69 6.18
N ALA A 215 2.10 -13.74 6.66
CA ALA A 215 2.72 -15.05 6.88
C ALA A 215 3.29 -15.68 5.59
N ASP A 216 2.73 -15.33 4.43
CA ASP A 216 3.19 -15.75 3.10
C ASP A 216 4.33 -14.85 2.56
N GLY A 217 4.75 -13.84 3.33
CA GLY A 217 5.79 -12.87 2.98
C GLY A 217 5.32 -11.69 2.15
N HIS A 218 4.04 -11.62 1.77
CA HIS A 218 3.46 -10.48 1.06
C HIS A 218 3.44 -9.24 1.94
N GLN A 219 3.71 -8.07 1.35
CA GLN A 219 3.67 -6.79 2.03
C GLN A 219 2.97 -5.76 1.15
N PRO A 220 1.83 -5.18 1.57
CA PRO A 220 1.11 -4.24 0.73
C PRO A 220 1.89 -2.94 0.52
N ARG A 221 1.67 -2.30 -0.64
CA ARG A 221 2.26 -1.00 -0.96
C ARG A 221 1.62 0.12 -0.14
N ILE A 222 2.42 1.13 0.17
CA ILE A 222 2.01 2.37 0.80
C ILE A 222 2.37 3.49 -0.16
N MET A 223 1.37 4.18 -0.71
CA MET A 223 1.55 5.26 -1.68
C MET A 223 1.21 6.58 -1.00
N ALA A 224 2.22 7.37 -0.65
CA ALA A 224 2.04 8.67 0.00
C ALA A 224 1.95 9.79 -1.05
N LEU A 225 0.89 10.59 -0.98
CA LEU A 225 0.67 11.76 -1.82
C LEU A 225 0.96 13.02 -1.03
N ALA A 226 2.01 13.75 -1.41
CA ALA A 226 2.46 14.98 -0.76
C ALA A 226 2.55 16.11 -1.79
N PRO A 227 1.42 16.73 -2.21
CA PRO A 227 1.41 17.76 -3.25
C PRO A 227 2.26 18.98 -2.89
N ASP A 228 2.34 19.31 -1.60
CA ASP A 228 3.24 20.32 -1.06
C ASP A 228 4.52 19.67 -0.53
N GLU A 229 5.61 19.88 -1.26
CA GLU A 229 6.96 19.41 -0.91
C GLU A 229 7.44 20.02 0.41
N GLU A 230 7.02 21.24 0.73
CA GLU A 230 7.44 21.89 1.96
C GLU A 230 6.71 21.31 3.18
N ALA A 231 5.41 20.98 3.04
CA ALA A 231 4.68 20.24 4.06
C ALA A 231 5.32 18.86 4.32
N LEU A 232 5.81 18.18 3.28
CA LEU A 232 6.60 16.94 3.43
C LEU A 232 7.87 17.17 4.27
N LEU A 233 8.58 18.29 4.07
CA LEU A 233 9.78 18.61 4.87
C LEU A 233 9.43 19.03 6.30
N GLU A 234 8.29 19.69 6.53
CA GLU A 234 7.76 19.94 7.88
C GLU A 234 7.44 18.63 8.61
N ALA A 235 6.80 17.68 7.93
CA ALA A 235 6.57 16.34 8.49
C ALA A 235 7.89 15.64 8.84
N ALA A 236 8.92 15.76 7.98
CA ALA A 236 10.26 15.23 8.22
C ALA A 236 10.96 15.90 9.41
N ALA A 237 10.67 17.17 9.68
CA ALA A 237 11.16 17.85 10.87
C ALA A 237 10.61 17.23 12.15
N LEU A 238 9.39 16.67 12.11
CA LEU A 238 8.73 16.07 13.27
C LEU A 238 9.19 14.62 13.52
N LEU A 239 9.33 13.82 12.46
CA LEU A 239 9.66 12.40 12.54
C LEU A 239 10.81 12.03 11.59
N ASP A 240 11.73 11.16 12.04
CA ASP A 240 12.75 10.59 11.14
C ASP A 240 12.11 9.57 10.17
N MET A 241 11.59 10.08 9.06
CA MET A 241 10.90 9.28 8.04
C MET A 241 11.86 8.49 7.13
N ARG A 242 13.19 8.56 7.34
CA ARG A 242 14.16 7.79 6.52
C ARG A 242 13.88 6.29 6.56
N ARG A 243 13.47 5.77 7.71
CA ARG A 243 13.18 4.33 7.86
C ARG A 243 11.99 3.92 7.00
N ILE A 244 10.98 4.78 6.92
CA ILE A 244 9.76 4.56 6.15
C ILE A 244 10.09 4.61 4.65
N PHE A 245 10.69 5.69 4.17
CA PHE A 245 10.96 5.89 2.73
C PHE A 245 12.16 5.09 2.18
N ARG A 246 12.87 4.34 3.02
CA ARG A 246 13.86 3.35 2.56
C ARG A 246 13.23 2.04 2.11
N GLU A 247 12.00 1.75 2.52
CA GLU A 247 11.32 0.53 2.10
C GLU A 247 10.80 0.66 0.67
N GLU A 248 11.07 -0.36 -0.15
CA GLU A 248 10.63 -0.42 -1.55
C GLU A 248 9.10 -0.33 -1.70
N ARG A 249 8.37 -0.85 -0.71
CA ARG A 249 6.89 -0.81 -0.66
C ARG A 249 6.31 0.58 -0.43
N VAL A 250 7.10 1.53 0.07
CA VAL A 250 6.65 2.90 0.30
C VAL A 250 7.02 3.73 -0.93
N GLU A 251 6.01 4.22 -1.63
CA GLU A 251 6.14 5.08 -2.81
C GLU A 251 5.72 6.51 -2.42
N LEU A 252 6.48 7.49 -2.87
CA LEU A 252 6.19 8.91 -2.64
C LEU A 252 5.87 9.57 -3.98
N PHE A 253 4.73 10.26 -4.04
CA PHE A 253 4.37 11.15 -5.13
C PHE A 253 4.28 12.55 -4.55
N THR A 254 5.07 13.49 -5.08
CA THR A 254 5.18 14.84 -4.52
C THR A 254 5.29 15.91 -5.61
N GLY A 255 5.04 17.16 -5.22
CA GLY A 255 5.09 18.32 -6.11
C GLY A 255 3.79 18.56 -6.91
N PRO A 256 3.80 19.56 -7.82
CA PRO A 256 2.59 20.02 -8.53
C PRO A 256 1.92 18.95 -9.40
N GLN A 257 2.67 17.93 -9.83
CA GLN A 257 2.17 16.83 -10.66
C GLN A 257 1.85 15.56 -9.87
N THR A 258 1.71 15.65 -8.54
CA THR A 258 1.52 14.49 -7.64
C THR A 258 0.46 13.52 -8.15
N LEU A 259 -0.75 14.01 -8.47
CA LEU A 259 -1.83 13.15 -8.95
C LEU A 259 -1.56 12.55 -10.33
N CYS A 260 -1.02 13.34 -11.27
CA CYS A 260 -0.68 12.84 -12.60
C CYS A 260 0.41 11.76 -12.55
N ALA A 261 1.41 11.93 -11.68
CA ALA A 261 2.48 10.96 -11.46
C ALA A 261 1.93 9.69 -10.81
N PHE A 262 1.04 9.83 -9.81
CA PHE A 262 0.34 8.73 -9.17
C PHE A 262 -0.50 7.93 -10.18
N GLU A 263 -1.38 8.58 -10.94
CA GLU A 263 -2.22 7.95 -11.97
C GLU A 263 -1.36 7.22 -13.01
N ARG A 264 -0.33 7.88 -13.55
CA ARG A 264 0.60 7.29 -14.51
C ARG A 264 1.27 6.03 -13.96
N SER A 265 1.71 6.09 -12.70
CA SER A 265 2.37 4.96 -12.03
C SER A 265 1.43 3.76 -11.88
N LEU A 266 0.14 3.98 -11.58
CA LEU A 266 -0.84 2.89 -11.54
C LEU A 266 -1.17 2.36 -12.93
N LEU A 267 -1.33 3.23 -13.94
CA LEU A 267 -1.59 2.85 -15.34
C LEU A 267 -0.45 2.02 -15.96
N GLN A 268 0.78 2.20 -15.52
CA GLN A 268 1.92 1.37 -15.95
C GLN A 268 1.90 -0.04 -15.32
N ARG A 269 1.03 -0.27 -14.33
CA ARG A 269 1.01 -1.46 -13.48
C ARG A 269 -0.34 -2.19 -13.51
N LEU A 270 -1.05 -2.13 -14.64
CA LEU A 270 -2.34 -2.82 -14.79
C LEU A 270 -2.24 -4.35 -14.63
N ASP A 271 -1.05 -4.94 -14.63
CA ASP A 271 -0.86 -6.36 -14.39
C ASP A 271 -0.99 -6.77 -12.91
N ILE A 272 -0.89 -5.83 -11.98
CA ILE A 272 -0.94 -6.12 -10.53
C ILE A 272 -2.23 -5.60 -9.89
N SER A 273 -2.57 -6.09 -8.71
CA SER A 273 -3.77 -5.65 -7.98
C SER A 273 -3.64 -4.17 -7.62
N LEU A 274 -4.58 -3.36 -8.11
CA LEU A 274 -4.65 -1.91 -7.85
C LEU A 274 -5.70 -1.56 -6.80
N ARG A 275 -6.27 -2.56 -6.12
CA ARG A 275 -7.20 -2.31 -5.02
C ARG A 275 -6.45 -1.64 -3.88
N CYS A 276 -6.86 -0.41 -3.58
CA CYS A 276 -6.28 0.36 -2.49
C CYS A 276 -7.33 0.99 -1.60
N THR A 277 -6.96 1.20 -0.35
CA THR A 277 -7.70 2.06 0.59
C THR A 277 -7.10 3.45 0.54
N VAL A 278 -7.93 4.47 0.34
CA VAL A 278 -7.54 5.88 0.50
C VAL A 278 -7.72 6.27 1.96
N LEU A 279 -6.66 6.82 2.56
CA LEU A 279 -6.60 7.24 3.96
C LEU A 279 -6.20 8.71 4.02
N GLU A 280 -6.95 9.50 4.78
CA GLU A 280 -6.71 10.93 4.99
C GLU A 280 -6.94 11.27 6.46
N LEU A 281 -6.21 12.26 6.98
CA LEU A 281 -6.46 12.81 8.31
C LEU A 281 -7.64 13.78 8.27
N PRO A 282 -8.73 13.55 9.04
CA PRO A 282 -9.87 14.45 9.06
C PRO A 282 -9.48 15.89 9.44
N GLY A 283 -10.18 16.88 8.83
CA GLY A 283 -10.03 18.29 9.17
C GLY A 283 -8.81 18.99 8.55
N ARG A 284 -8.18 18.38 7.53
CA ARG A 284 -7.01 18.96 6.83
C ARG A 284 -7.36 19.57 5.50
N GLU A 285 -7.80 20.83 5.53
CA GLU A 285 -8.01 21.60 4.30
C GLU A 285 -6.72 21.96 3.54
N ALA A 286 -5.54 21.86 4.18
CA ALA A 286 -4.27 22.28 3.58
C ALA A 286 -3.80 21.37 2.43
N THR A 287 -4.25 20.12 2.38
CA THR A 287 -3.86 19.16 1.32
C THR A 287 -4.93 19.13 0.23
N ARG A 288 -5.27 20.28 -0.35
CA ARG A 288 -6.20 20.32 -1.49
C ARG A 288 -5.53 19.78 -2.73
N LEU A 289 -5.82 18.52 -3.04
CA LEU A 289 -5.56 17.94 -4.35
C LEU A 289 -6.52 18.53 -5.39
N ALA A 290 -6.09 18.58 -6.65
CA ALA A 290 -6.90 19.13 -7.74
C ALA A 290 -8.20 18.34 -7.98
N GLU A 291 -8.21 17.06 -7.60
CA GLU A 291 -9.38 16.18 -7.64
C GLU A 291 -9.30 15.12 -6.52
N PRO A 292 -10.43 14.50 -6.15
CA PRO A 292 -10.44 13.40 -5.19
C PRO A 292 -9.63 12.19 -5.68
N VAL A 293 -8.84 11.58 -4.80
CA VAL A 293 -8.00 10.42 -5.12
C VAL A 293 -8.83 9.20 -5.56
N ASP A 294 -10.01 9.00 -4.96
CA ASP A 294 -10.90 7.92 -5.35
C ASP A 294 -11.30 7.99 -6.82
N ALA A 295 -11.48 9.21 -7.37
CA ALA A 295 -11.80 9.39 -8.78
C ALA A 295 -10.64 8.93 -9.68
N VAL A 296 -9.39 9.18 -9.28
CA VAL A 296 -8.19 8.69 -9.98
C VAL A 296 -8.12 7.17 -9.93
N VAL A 297 -8.30 6.58 -8.74
CA VAL A 297 -8.29 5.13 -8.54
C VAL A 297 -9.38 4.45 -9.37
N GLU A 298 -10.60 4.98 -9.37
CA GLU A 298 -11.70 4.49 -10.19
C GLU A 298 -11.39 4.51 -11.69
N ARG A 299 -10.80 5.60 -12.20
CA ARG A 299 -10.39 5.68 -13.61
C ARG A 299 -9.39 4.58 -13.95
N VAL A 300 -8.40 4.35 -13.09
CA VAL A 300 -7.39 3.32 -13.32
C VAL A 300 -8.00 1.92 -13.24
N LEU A 301 -8.90 1.65 -12.31
CA LEU A 301 -9.61 0.37 -12.24
C LEU A 301 -10.46 0.11 -13.49
N ARG A 302 -11.13 1.15 -14.03
CA ARG A 302 -11.83 1.05 -15.33
C ARG A 302 -10.85 0.78 -16.48
N ALA A 303 -9.67 1.40 -16.48
CA ALA A 303 -8.64 1.12 -17.46
C ALA A 303 -8.12 -0.33 -17.36
N GLN A 304 -7.94 -0.86 -16.14
CA GLN A 304 -7.57 -2.25 -15.91
C GLN A 304 -8.64 -3.22 -16.44
N GLN A 305 -9.92 -2.95 -16.16
CA GLN A 305 -11.03 -3.75 -16.67
C GLN A 305 -11.08 -3.74 -18.21
N LYS A 306 -11.02 -2.54 -18.81
CA LYS A 306 -11.01 -2.37 -20.27
C LYS A 306 -9.85 -3.13 -20.92
N ALA A 307 -8.65 -3.04 -20.35
CA ALA A 307 -7.50 -3.80 -20.83
C ALA A 307 -7.74 -5.31 -20.76
N GLY A 308 -8.40 -5.80 -19.70
CA GLY A 308 -8.80 -7.20 -19.59
C GLY A 308 -9.79 -7.63 -20.68
N GLU A 309 -10.79 -6.81 -20.98
CA GLU A 309 -11.77 -7.06 -22.04
C GLU A 309 -11.11 -7.10 -23.43
N GLU A 310 -10.26 -6.12 -23.76
CA GLU A 310 -9.52 -6.07 -25.02
C GLU A 310 -8.62 -7.30 -25.20
N LEU A 311 -7.91 -7.72 -24.15
CA LEU A 311 -7.07 -8.90 -24.18
C LEU A 311 -7.89 -10.19 -24.37
N ARG A 312 -9.08 -10.30 -23.78
CA ARG A 312 -9.96 -11.47 -24.01
C ARG A 312 -10.40 -11.54 -25.48
N THR A 313 -10.80 -10.41 -26.07
CA THR A 313 -11.14 -10.35 -27.50
C THR A 313 -9.95 -10.76 -28.36
N GLN A 314 -8.76 -10.23 -28.08
CA GLN A 314 -7.54 -10.60 -28.80
C GLN A 314 -7.23 -12.10 -28.67
N LEU A 315 -7.39 -12.69 -27.49
CA LEU A 315 -7.16 -14.11 -27.28
C LEU A 315 -8.20 -14.99 -27.97
N ALA A 316 -9.46 -14.55 -28.04
CA ALA A 316 -10.50 -15.22 -28.82
C ALA A 316 -10.13 -15.25 -30.31
N GLU A 317 -9.54 -14.19 -30.85
CA GLU A 317 -9.02 -14.18 -32.24
C GLU A 317 -7.82 -15.13 -32.42
N ILE A 318 -6.88 -15.14 -31.46
CA ILE A 318 -5.68 -15.99 -31.54
C ILE A 318 -6.01 -17.49 -31.45
N TYR A 319 -6.95 -17.86 -30.58
CA TYR A 319 -7.22 -19.26 -30.20
C TYR A 319 -8.58 -19.79 -30.65
N GLY A 320 -9.51 -18.95 -31.13
CA GLY A 320 -10.90 -19.33 -31.38
C GLY A 320 -11.09 -20.50 -32.35
N GLY A 321 -10.19 -20.66 -33.33
CA GLY A 321 -10.19 -21.76 -34.30
C GLY A 321 -9.38 -22.99 -33.88
N ARG A 322 -8.85 -23.05 -32.65
CA ARG A 322 -7.98 -24.13 -32.19
C ARG A 322 -8.76 -25.11 -31.32
N ASP A 323 -9.28 -26.14 -31.97
CA ASP A 323 -9.92 -27.29 -31.33
C ASP A 323 -8.90 -28.39 -30.98
N ALA A 324 -9.38 -29.48 -30.38
CA ALA A 324 -8.54 -30.62 -30.01
C ALA A 324 -7.78 -31.22 -31.21
N ALA A 325 -8.40 -31.25 -32.40
CA ALA A 325 -7.77 -31.77 -33.61
C ALA A 325 -6.65 -30.85 -34.10
N TRP A 326 -6.82 -29.53 -34.01
CA TRP A 326 -5.77 -28.56 -34.27
C TRP A 326 -4.58 -28.75 -33.33
N TRP A 327 -4.84 -28.88 -32.03
CA TRP A 327 -3.77 -29.09 -31.04
C TRP A 327 -3.03 -30.41 -31.24
N ALA A 328 -3.73 -31.50 -31.56
CA ALA A 328 -3.09 -32.77 -31.91
C ALA A 328 -2.09 -32.61 -33.06
N ARG A 329 -2.49 -31.95 -34.16
CA ARG A 329 -1.57 -31.65 -35.29
C ARG A 329 -0.38 -30.79 -34.87
N ARG A 330 -0.62 -29.76 -34.06
CA ARG A 330 0.45 -28.87 -33.54
C ARG A 330 1.48 -29.64 -32.72
N TYR A 331 1.03 -30.51 -31.83
CA TYR A 331 1.92 -31.33 -30.98
C TYR A 331 2.67 -32.38 -31.80
N ASP A 332 1.99 -33.06 -32.74
CA ASP A 332 2.63 -34.04 -33.64
C ASP A 332 3.72 -33.40 -34.51
N ALA A 333 3.47 -32.18 -35.01
CA ALA A 333 4.45 -31.41 -35.78
C ALA A 333 5.67 -31.03 -34.91
N ALA A 334 5.45 -30.59 -33.67
CA ALA A 334 6.53 -30.19 -32.77
C ALA A 334 7.40 -31.37 -32.30
N LEU A 335 6.79 -32.55 -32.09
CA LEU A 335 7.49 -33.77 -31.67
C LEU A 335 8.17 -34.52 -32.84
N GLY A 336 8.07 -34.01 -34.07
CA GLY A 336 8.66 -34.63 -35.25
C GLY A 336 8.03 -35.97 -35.64
N HIS A 337 6.83 -36.27 -35.14
CA HIS A 337 6.10 -37.48 -35.51
C HIS A 337 5.42 -37.36 -36.88
N ALA A 338 5.18 -36.14 -37.36
CA ALA A 338 4.73 -35.88 -38.72
C ALA A 338 5.93 -35.83 -39.67
N ALA A 339 5.90 -36.63 -40.74
CA ALA A 339 6.85 -36.49 -41.85
C ALA A 339 6.84 -35.04 -42.35
N VAL A 340 8.01 -34.41 -42.39
CA VAL A 340 8.25 -32.98 -42.73
C VAL A 340 7.46 -32.53 -43.97
N GLU A 341 7.22 -33.43 -44.92
CA GLU A 341 6.46 -33.20 -46.16
C GLU A 341 4.96 -32.86 -45.93
N LYS A 342 4.29 -33.45 -44.94
CA LYS A 342 2.85 -33.17 -44.66
C LYS A 342 2.63 -31.91 -43.83
N ALA A 343 3.61 -31.50 -43.03
CA ALA A 343 3.52 -30.28 -42.22
C ALA A 343 3.54 -29.01 -43.10
N GLN A 344 4.26 -29.04 -44.23
CA GLN A 344 4.30 -27.96 -45.22
C GLN A 344 2.98 -27.77 -45.96
N GLU A 345 2.26 -28.85 -46.29
CA GLU A 345 0.94 -28.75 -46.94
C GLU A 345 -0.14 -28.17 -46.03
N GLN A 346 -0.03 -28.35 -44.71
CA GLN A 346 -1.05 -27.94 -43.74
C GLN A 346 -0.73 -26.63 -42.99
N SER A 347 0.40 -25.98 -43.30
CA SER A 347 0.83 -24.73 -42.64
C SER A 347 0.83 -24.81 -41.10
N VAL A 348 1.19 -25.96 -40.53
CA VAL A 348 1.24 -26.15 -39.07
C VAL A 348 2.63 -25.77 -38.56
N ASP A 349 2.68 -24.90 -37.55
CA ASP A 349 3.93 -24.46 -36.93
C ASP A 349 4.64 -25.62 -36.23
N ALA A 350 5.86 -25.94 -36.70
CA ALA A 350 6.74 -26.96 -36.14
C ALA A 350 7.74 -26.40 -35.12
N SER A 351 7.60 -25.13 -34.73
CA SER A 351 8.45 -24.52 -33.69
C SER A 351 8.30 -25.24 -32.34
N PRO A 352 9.31 -25.14 -31.45
CA PRO A 352 9.22 -25.67 -30.09
C PRO A 352 7.90 -25.29 -29.40
N LEU A 353 7.31 -26.23 -28.65
CA LEU A 353 6.10 -25.95 -27.86
C LEU A 353 6.41 -24.96 -26.75
N ARG A 354 5.47 -24.04 -26.50
CA ARG A 354 5.57 -23.02 -25.45
C ARG A 354 4.71 -23.39 -24.25
N VAL A 355 5.33 -23.58 -23.10
CA VAL A 355 4.69 -23.95 -21.83
C VAL A 355 4.69 -22.79 -20.83
N LEU A 356 3.51 -22.26 -20.53
CA LEU A 356 3.33 -21.19 -19.54
C LEU A 356 3.04 -21.82 -18.19
N ILE A 357 3.78 -21.39 -17.16
CA ILE A 357 3.65 -21.95 -15.81
C ILE A 357 3.38 -20.78 -14.86
N PRO A 358 2.11 -20.41 -14.64
CA PRO A 358 1.77 -19.45 -13.59
C PRO A 358 2.13 -20.03 -12.23
N THR A 359 2.71 -19.20 -11.37
CA THR A 359 3.08 -19.56 -10.01
C THR A 359 2.98 -18.33 -9.11
N CYS A 360 3.31 -18.49 -7.84
CA CYS A 360 3.15 -17.45 -6.83
C CYS A 360 4.45 -17.28 -6.04
N LEU A 361 4.97 -16.05 -5.99
CA LEU A 361 6.18 -15.68 -5.25
C LEU A 361 6.07 -16.01 -3.76
N TYR A 362 4.86 -15.96 -3.23
CA TYR A 362 4.51 -16.17 -1.83
C TYR A 362 4.37 -17.65 -1.45
N SER A 363 4.51 -18.56 -2.41
CA SER A 363 4.56 -19.99 -2.10
C SER A 363 5.95 -20.41 -1.61
N THR A 364 5.98 -21.17 -0.52
CA THR A 364 7.22 -21.73 0.04
C THR A 364 7.79 -22.88 -0.79
N TYR A 365 6.95 -23.63 -1.51
CA TYR A 365 7.35 -24.82 -2.28
C TYR A 365 7.06 -24.69 -3.78
N ILE A 366 5.86 -24.22 -4.15
CA ILE A 366 5.33 -24.30 -5.52
C ILE A 366 6.17 -23.50 -6.51
N ARG A 367 6.71 -22.34 -6.11
CA ARG A 367 7.60 -21.55 -6.98
C ARG A 367 8.88 -22.28 -7.37
N HIS A 368 9.43 -23.08 -6.46
CA HIS A 368 10.65 -23.85 -6.71
C HIS A 368 10.36 -25.06 -7.60
N SER A 369 9.25 -25.76 -7.32
CA SER A 369 8.80 -26.87 -8.16
C SER A 369 8.42 -26.42 -9.58
N ALA A 370 7.77 -25.26 -9.73
CA ALA A 370 7.47 -24.67 -11.03
C ALA A 370 8.75 -24.35 -11.83
N ALA A 371 9.78 -23.81 -11.17
CA ALA A 371 11.06 -23.53 -11.80
C ALA A 371 11.78 -24.81 -12.25
N ASP A 372 11.75 -25.86 -11.43
CA ASP A 372 12.34 -27.16 -11.79
C ASP A 372 11.60 -27.81 -12.97
N PHE A 373 10.27 -27.69 -13.00
CA PHE A 373 9.46 -28.16 -14.11
C PHE A 373 9.75 -27.38 -15.41
N ALA A 374 9.88 -26.05 -15.33
CA ALA A 374 10.27 -25.22 -16.47
C ALA A 374 11.61 -25.68 -17.06
N ALA A 375 12.63 -25.87 -16.22
CA ALA A 375 13.95 -26.33 -16.65
C ALA A 375 13.90 -27.75 -17.26
N ALA A 376 13.09 -28.66 -16.71
CA ALA A 376 12.92 -30.00 -17.26
C ALA A 376 12.26 -29.96 -18.65
N VAL A 377 11.23 -29.14 -18.84
CA VAL A 377 10.54 -28.95 -20.12
C VAL A 377 11.48 -28.33 -21.16
N GLU A 378 12.34 -27.38 -20.77
CA GLU A 378 13.36 -26.80 -21.65
C GLU A 378 14.40 -27.84 -22.08
N LYS A 379 14.84 -28.72 -21.17
CA LYS A 379 15.74 -29.85 -21.50
C LYS A 379 15.12 -30.83 -22.51
N LEU A 380 13.79 -30.90 -22.58
CA LEU A 380 13.04 -31.68 -23.57
C LEU A 380 12.84 -30.95 -24.92
N GLY A 381 13.45 -29.77 -25.10
CA GLY A 381 13.40 -29.01 -26.35
C GLY A 381 12.19 -28.09 -26.51
N CYS A 382 11.39 -27.90 -25.45
CA CYS A 382 10.32 -26.92 -25.43
C CYS A 382 10.83 -25.54 -24.95
N GLN A 383 10.00 -24.51 -25.05
CA GLN A 383 10.21 -23.23 -24.38
C GLN A 383 9.32 -23.14 -23.15
N ALA A 384 9.86 -22.70 -22.01
CA ALA A 384 9.07 -22.52 -20.79
C ALA A 384 9.13 -21.06 -20.31
N GLN A 385 8.04 -20.58 -19.73
CA GLN A 385 8.03 -19.30 -19.02
C GLN A 385 7.28 -19.42 -17.70
N LEU A 386 7.92 -18.92 -16.64
CA LEU A 386 7.24 -18.68 -15.37
C LEU A 386 6.50 -17.34 -15.44
N LEU A 387 5.25 -17.34 -15.01
CA LEU A 387 4.51 -16.11 -14.72
C LEU A 387 4.37 -15.99 -13.20
N ILE A 388 5.11 -15.04 -12.62
CA ILE A 388 5.25 -14.83 -11.18
C ILE A 388 5.23 -13.33 -10.87
N GLU A 389 4.85 -12.98 -9.64
CA GLU A 389 4.88 -11.59 -9.17
C GLU A 389 6.29 -10.97 -9.31
N PRO A 390 6.38 -9.69 -9.73
CA PRO A 390 7.68 -9.03 -9.92
C PRO A 390 8.39 -8.69 -8.60
N ASP A 391 7.66 -8.56 -7.50
CA ASP A 391 8.17 -8.21 -6.19
C ASP A 391 7.23 -8.68 -5.07
N ARG A 392 7.63 -8.47 -3.81
CA ARG A 392 6.87 -8.88 -2.62
C ARG A 392 5.65 -7.99 -2.32
N HIS A 393 5.41 -6.98 -3.15
CA HIS A 393 4.40 -5.94 -2.96
C HIS A 393 3.31 -5.97 -4.04
N SER A 394 3.39 -6.95 -4.93
CA SER A 394 2.53 -7.08 -6.10
C SER A 394 1.77 -8.39 -6.03
N ARG A 395 0.51 -8.40 -6.46
CA ARG A 395 -0.22 -9.64 -6.73
C ARG A 395 -0.70 -9.59 -8.16
N LEU A 396 -0.47 -10.64 -8.94
CA LEU A 396 -0.90 -10.66 -10.34
C LEU A 396 -2.43 -10.61 -10.43
N THR A 397 -2.92 -9.91 -11.45
CA THR A 397 -4.34 -9.87 -11.80
C THR A 397 -4.61 -10.74 -13.01
N GLN A 398 -5.89 -10.83 -13.37
CA GLN A 398 -6.33 -11.41 -14.64
C GLN A 398 -5.60 -10.82 -15.85
N VAL A 399 -5.36 -9.50 -15.84
CA VAL A 399 -4.71 -8.78 -16.94
C VAL A 399 -3.30 -9.31 -17.18
N ALA A 400 -2.54 -9.61 -16.13
CA ALA A 400 -1.20 -10.19 -16.27
C ALA A 400 -1.20 -11.52 -17.02
N HIS A 401 -2.15 -12.40 -16.69
CA HIS A 401 -2.28 -13.72 -17.27
C HIS A 401 -2.70 -13.63 -18.75
N LEU A 402 -3.72 -12.83 -19.04
CA LEU A 402 -4.21 -12.61 -20.40
C LEU A 402 -3.15 -11.95 -21.28
N ARG A 403 -2.48 -10.91 -20.77
CA ARG A 403 -1.41 -10.20 -21.47
C ARG A 403 -0.25 -11.13 -21.79
N ARG A 404 0.17 -11.95 -20.84
CA ARG A 404 1.21 -12.96 -21.05
C ARG A 404 0.78 -13.96 -22.12
N CYS A 405 -0.46 -14.44 -22.08
CA CYS A 405 -0.99 -15.34 -23.10
C CYS A 405 -1.04 -14.69 -24.50
N ALA A 406 -1.38 -13.40 -24.59
CA ALA A 406 -1.50 -12.69 -25.87
C ALA A 406 -0.12 -12.43 -26.50
N GLN A 407 0.85 -12.04 -25.68
CA GLN A 407 2.21 -11.72 -26.12
C GLN A 407 3.02 -12.98 -26.46
N TRP A 408 2.98 -13.98 -25.58
CA TRP A 408 3.84 -15.15 -25.70
C TRP A 408 3.19 -16.33 -26.44
N ARG A 409 1.85 -16.36 -26.46
CA ARG A 409 1.01 -17.34 -27.15
C ARG A 409 1.31 -18.80 -26.76
N PRO A 410 1.15 -19.19 -25.47
CA PRO A 410 1.44 -20.55 -25.03
C PRO A 410 0.68 -21.62 -25.82
N ASP A 411 1.35 -22.75 -26.03
CA ASP A 411 0.76 -23.98 -26.56
C ASP A 411 0.21 -24.86 -25.42
N LEU A 412 0.74 -24.71 -24.21
CA LEU A 412 0.33 -25.40 -22.99
C LEU A 412 0.37 -24.44 -21.79
N ILE A 413 -0.60 -24.55 -20.89
CA ILE A 413 -0.54 -23.92 -19.56
C ILE A 413 -0.51 -25.01 -18.50
N VAL A 414 0.43 -24.92 -17.55
CA VAL A 414 0.54 -25.86 -16.43
C VAL A 414 0.42 -25.11 -15.13
N LEU A 415 -0.50 -25.54 -14.27
CA LEU A 415 -0.71 -24.97 -12.96
C LEU A 415 -0.65 -26.06 -11.90
N ILE A 416 0.16 -25.84 -10.87
CA ILE A 416 0.32 -26.81 -9.80
C ILE A 416 -0.85 -26.68 -8.82
N ASN A 417 -1.54 -27.79 -8.55
CA ASN A 417 -2.63 -27.92 -7.56
C ASN A 417 -3.86 -27.02 -7.76
N TYR A 418 -3.95 -26.26 -8.85
CA TYR A 418 -5.08 -25.40 -9.14
C TYR A 418 -5.57 -25.69 -10.56
N THR A 419 -6.89 -25.77 -10.70
CA THR A 419 -7.56 -25.92 -12.00
C THR A 419 -7.69 -24.58 -12.71
N ARG A 420 -8.00 -24.62 -14.00
CA ARG A 420 -8.33 -23.42 -14.77
C ARG A 420 -9.44 -22.60 -14.12
N GLU A 421 -10.46 -23.25 -13.58
CA GLU A 421 -11.62 -22.60 -12.94
C GLU A 421 -11.22 -21.71 -11.75
N HIS A 422 -10.12 -22.02 -11.04
CA HIS A 422 -9.61 -21.13 -9.98
C HIS A 422 -9.10 -19.79 -10.52
N LEU A 423 -8.64 -19.78 -11.77
CA LEU A 423 -8.23 -18.58 -12.49
C LEU A 423 -9.37 -18.01 -13.35
N ARG A 424 -10.51 -18.70 -13.47
CA ARG A 424 -11.70 -18.32 -14.24
C ARG A 424 -11.30 -17.83 -15.64
N ASP A 425 -11.81 -16.66 -16.02
CA ASP A 425 -11.55 -16.02 -17.31
C ASP A 425 -10.12 -15.48 -17.46
N ALA A 426 -9.19 -15.70 -16.53
CA ALA A 426 -7.81 -15.22 -16.63
C ALA A 426 -6.96 -15.96 -17.66
N LEU A 427 -7.41 -17.14 -18.09
CA LEU A 427 -6.72 -17.97 -19.06
C LEU A 427 -7.64 -18.29 -20.24
N PRO A 428 -7.11 -18.35 -21.47
CA PRO A 428 -7.90 -18.71 -22.64
C PRO A 428 -8.37 -20.17 -22.57
N ALA A 429 -9.69 -20.39 -22.66
CA ALA A 429 -10.30 -21.72 -22.61
C ALA A 429 -9.89 -22.65 -23.77
N LYS A 430 -9.40 -22.09 -24.89
CA LYS A 430 -8.98 -22.83 -26.09
C LYS A 430 -7.48 -23.16 -26.15
N VAL A 431 -6.77 -23.05 -25.03
CA VAL A 431 -5.38 -23.50 -24.87
C VAL A 431 -5.34 -24.71 -23.95
N PRO A 432 -4.66 -25.81 -24.31
CA PRO A 432 -4.46 -26.96 -23.44
C PRO A 432 -3.99 -26.54 -22.04
N PHE A 433 -4.62 -27.10 -21.01
CA PHE A 433 -4.30 -26.81 -19.62
C PHE A 433 -4.11 -28.08 -18.82
N VAL A 434 -3.07 -28.11 -18.00
CA VAL A 434 -2.77 -29.22 -17.09
C VAL A 434 -2.82 -28.72 -15.66
N CYS A 435 -3.75 -29.28 -14.88
CA CYS A 435 -3.68 -29.25 -13.42
C CYS A 435 -2.68 -30.31 -12.95
N TRP A 436 -1.49 -29.89 -12.55
CA TRP A 436 -0.46 -30.78 -12.00
C TRP A 436 -0.66 -30.95 -10.50
N ILE A 437 -1.26 -32.07 -10.08
CA ILE A 437 -1.52 -32.39 -8.68
C ILE A 437 -0.25 -32.95 -8.03
N GLN A 438 0.22 -32.28 -7.00
CA GLN A 438 1.36 -32.69 -6.17
C GLN A 438 0.93 -33.14 -4.78
N ASP A 439 -0.13 -32.55 -4.22
CA ASP A 439 -0.60 -32.87 -2.88
C ASP A 439 -2.13 -32.87 -2.77
N ARG A 440 -2.61 -33.23 -1.58
CA ARG A 440 -4.04 -33.35 -1.27
C ARG A 440 -4.61 -31.99 -0.85
N MET A 441 -4.88 -31.10 -1.80
CA MET A 441 -5.55 -29.83 -1.51
C MET A 441 -7.07 -29.99 -1.37
N PRO A 442 -7.70 -29.50 -0.27
CA PRO A 442 -9.15 -29.67 -0.06
C PRO A 442 -10.03 -29.22 -1.23
N HIS A 443 -9.67 -28.10 -1.88
CA HIS A 443 -10.42 -27.56 -3.01
C HIS A 443 -10.40 -28.45 -4.26
N LEU A 444 -9.43 -29.36 -4.41
CA LEU A 444 -9.41 -30.29 -5.56
C LEU A 444 -10.50 -31.36 -5.48
N PHE A 445 -11.07 -31.58 -4.29
CA PHE A 445 -12.11 -32.57 -4.03
C PHE A 445 -13.53 -31.97 -4.09
N ASP A 446 -13.68 -30.86 -4.81
CA ASP A 446 -14.98 -30.26 -5.13
C ASP A 446 -15.54 -30.91 -6.42
N GLU A 447 -16.76 -31.44 -6.32
CA GLU A 447 -17.48 -32.04 -7.46
C GLU A 447 -17.75 -31.02 -8.57
N GLN A 448 -18.02 -29.76 -8.24
CA GLN A 448 -18.27 -28.72 -9.23
C GLN A 448 -17.00 -28.43 -10.04
N LEU A 449 -15.82 -28.49 -9.41
CA LEU A 449 -14.55 -28.24 -10.10
C LEU A 449 -14.15 -29.36 -11.06
N GLY A 450 -14.45 -30.62 -10.72
CA GLY A 450 -14.23 -31.74 -11.64
C GLY A 450 -15.25 -31.74 -12.78
N ALA A 451 -16.52 -31.41 -12.52
CA ALA A 451 -17.54 -31.27 -13.56
C ALA A 451 -17.28 -30.09 -14.52
N ALA A 452 -16.59 -29.04 -14.06
CA ALA A 452 -16.24 -27.88 -14.87
C ALA A 452 -15.06 -28.10 -15.84
N GLN A 453 -14.39 -29.26 -15.81
CA GLN A 453 -13.24 -29.53 -16.70
C GLN A 453 -13.68 -29.61 -18.17
N GLY A 454 -13.11 -28.75 -19.01
CA GLY A 454 -13.35 -28.73 -20.45
C GLY A 454 -12.65 -29.84 -21.23
N GLU A 455 -12.86 -29.85 -22.55
CA GLU A 455 -12.24 -30.82 -23.48
C GLU A 455 -10.71 -30.69 -23.56
N LEU A 456 -10.17 -29.50 -23.26
CA LEU A 456 -8.73 -29.19 -23.28
C LEU A 456 -8.12 -29.09 -21.88
N ASP A 457 -8.86 -29.52 -20.86
CA ASP A 457 -8.37 -29.57 -19.49
C ASP A 457 -7.98 -31.00 -19.13
N PHE A 458 -6.74 -31.12 -18.64
CA PHE A 458 -6.08 -32.37 -18.28
C PHE A 458 -5.66 -32.32 -16.81
N VAL A 459 -5.58 -33.49 -16.19
CA VAL A 459 -5.08 -33.63 -14.83
C VAL A 459 -3.91 -34.60 -14.81
N ALA A 460 -2.84 -34.25 -14.10
CA ALA A 460 -1.67 -35.11 -14.07
C ALA A 460 -0.95 -35.08 -12.72
N GLY A 461 -0.17 -36.12 -12.41
CA GLY A 461 0.66 -36.20 -11.21
C GLY A 461 0.16 -37.20 -10.17
N HIS A 462 0.14 -36.79 -8.89
CA HIS A 462 -0.28 -37.63 -7.77
C HIS A 462 -1.81 -37.68 -7.65
N LEU A 463 -2.43 -38.51 -8.49
CA LEU A 463 -3.88 -38.59 -8.62
C LEU A 463 -4.51 -39.49 -7.54
N PHE A 464 -5.58 -38.98 -6.90
CA PHE A 464 -6.37 -39.69 -5.88
C PHE A 464 -7.62 -40.32 -6.52
N GLY A 465 -8.02 -41.50 -6.05
CA GLY A 465 -9.17 -42.21 -6.62
C GLY A 465 -10.50 -41.44 -6.45
N GLU A 466 -10.62 -40.70 -5.35
CA GLU A 466 -11.78 -39.89 -5.01
C GLU A 466 -12.05 -38.79 -6.03
N LEU A 467 -11.02 -38.26 -6.70
CA LEU A 467 -11.21 -37.26 -7.77
C LEU A 467 -12.13 -37.80 -8.87
N PHE A 468 -11.99 -39.08 -9.21
CA PHE A 468 -12.78 -39.70 -10.27
C PHE A 468 -14.11 -40.26 -9.76
N HIS A 469 -14.12 -40.83 -8.56
CA HIS A 469 -15.29 -41.51 -8.01
C HIS A 469 -16.29 -40.59 -7.31
N GLN A 470 -15.84 -39.45 -6.79
CA GLN A 470 -16.65 -38.53 -5.98
C GLN A 470 -16.73 -37.13 -6.61
N CYS A 471 -15.69 -36.71 -7.33
CA CYS A 471 -15.60 -35.34 -7.83
C CYS A 471 -15.76 -35.23 -9.36
N SER A 472 -16.15 -36.31 -10.04
CA SER A 472 -16.48 -36.32 -11.48
C SER A 472 -15.35 -35.83 -12.42
N TRP A 473 -14.08 -36.02 -12.04
CA TRP A 473 -12.96 -35.68 -12.92
C TRP A 473 -12.89 -36.63 -14.14
N PRO A 474 -12.54 -36.13 -15.35
CA PRO A 474 -12.48 -36.93 -16.57
C PRO A 474 -11.27 -37.87 -16.56
N ARG A 475 -11.52 -39.16 -16.35
CA ARG A 475 -10.45 -40.18 -16.21
C ARG A 475 -9.66 -40.38 -17.50
N GLU A 476 -10.28 -40.20 -18.64
CA GLU A 476 -9.66 -40.31 -19.97
C GLU A 476 -8.67 -39.18 -20.29
N ARG A 477 -8.72 -38.07 -19.54
CA ARG A 477 -7.78 -36.94 -19.62
C ARG A 477 -6.85 -36.85 -18.40
N ALA A 478 -6.67 -37.98 -17.71
CA ALA A 478 -5.88 -38.08 -16.50
C ALA A 478 -4.60 -38.89 -16.71
N TRP A 479 -3.44 -38.33 -16.32
CA TRP A 479 -2.14 -39.01 -16.41
C TRP A 479 -1.44 -39.10 -15.06
N ARG A 480 -1.35 -40.32 -14.50
CA ARG A 480 -0.67 -40.53 -13.22
C ARG A 480 0.85 -40.63 -13.42
N PHE A 481 1.60 -39.84 -12.66
CA PHE A 481 3.06 -39.95 -12.58
C PHE A 481 3.56 -39.49 -11.20
N PRO A 482 4.72 -39.96 -10.72
CA PRO A 482 5.26 -39.54 -9.42
C PRO A 482 5.60 -38.05 -9.41
N ILE A 483 5.69 -37.44 -8.23
CA ILE A 483 6.17 -36.06 -8.11
C ILE A 483 7.64 -36.06 -8.53
N ALA A 484 7.93 -35.41 -9.65
CA ALA A 484 9.28 -35.28 -10.17
C ALA A 484 10.09 -34.30 -9.31
N VAL A 485 11.39 -34.59 -9.16
CA VAL A 485 12.36 -33.71 -8.50
C VAL A 485 13.46 -33.36 -9.49
N SER A 486 14.07 -32.18 -9.31
CA SER A 486 15.19 -31.77 -10.15
C SER A 486 16.42 -32.63 -9.86
N GLU A 487 16.89 -33.39 -10.85
CA GLU A 487 18.13 -34.16 -10.76
C GLU A 487 19.36 -33.26 -10.57
N GLU A 488 19.26 -31.98 -10.92
CA GLU A 488 20.35 -31.01 -10.73
C GLU A 488 20.46 -30.55 -9.27
N LYS A 489 19.34 -30.49 -8.55
CA LYS A 489 19.31 -30.13 -7.12
C LYS A 489 19.44 -31.34 -6.21
N PHE A 490 18.85 -32.46 -6.62
CA PHE A 490 18.76 -33.69 -5.85
C PHE A 490 19.51 -34.81 -6.56
N HIS A 491 20.84 -34.81 -6.40
CA HIS A 491 21.75 -35.82 -6.95
C HIS A 491 22.64 -36.41 -5.84
N PRO A 492 23.22 -37.61 -6.04
CA PRO A 492 24.10 -38.26 -5.05
C PRO A 492 25.48 -37.59 -4.89
N GLY A 493 25.76 -36.51 -5.62
CA GLY A 493 27.03 -35.77 -5.57
C GLY A 493 26.99 -34.60 -4.58
N PRO A 494 28.12 -33.90 -4.38
CA PRO A 494 28.16 -32.70 -3.56
C PRO A 494 27.31 -31.59 -4.20
N VAL A 495 26.40 -30.98 -3.42
CA VAL A 495 25.63 -29.80 -3.82
C VAL A 495 26.57 -28.62 -3.99
N SER A 496 26.47 -27.90 -5.11
CA SER A 496 27.25 -26.70 -5.39
C SER A 496 26.99 -25.60 -4.36
N ASP A 497 27.99 -24.79 -4.02
CA ASP A 497 27.84 -23.70 -3.05
C ASP A 497 26.80 -22.65 -3.48
N GLU A 498 26.53 -22.50 -4.77
CA GLU A 498 25.49 -21.62 -5.32
C GLU A 498 24.05 -22.10 -5.05
N LEU A 499 23.88 -23.38 -4.68
CA LEU A 499 22.60 -24.02 -4.36
C LEU A 499 22.42 -24.26 -2.86
N ARG A 500 23.43 -23.94 -2.05
CA ARG A 500 23.35 -23.92 -0.57
C ARG A 500 22.82 -22.59 -0.09
#